data_AF-A0A973MV23-F1
#
_entry.id   AF-A0A973MV23-F1
#
_cell.length_a   1.000
_cell.length_b   1.000
_cell.length_c   1.000
_cell.angle_alpha   90.00
_cell.angle_beta   90.00
_cell.angle_gamma   90.00
#
_symmetry.space_group_name_H-M   'P 1'
#
loop_
_entity.id
_entity.type
_entity.pdbx_description
1 polymer ?
#
loop_
_entity_poly.entity_id
_entity_poly.type
_entity_poly.pdbx_seq_one_letter_code
_entity_poly.pdbx_strand_id
1 'polypeptide(L)'
;MPLVNGRYGPKNPAWLIAGQPSGMFRENLARHNVLNDGGVLTTQIMLATALPLYAGDTVTSLTFASGGTAAGTPTNWWFALYSDDTTPALLGQTADQLTGAWAASTAKTLALASPVTITRTGVYYAAVMVKATTVPSLVGLATLTGAVTGITTGDKTLTTVSGSALTGTAPATIASPSVSAFVPRVVAT
;
A
#
# COMPACT_ATOMS: atom_id res chain seq x y z
N MET A 1 -46.00 19.78 -2.75
CA MET A 1 -45.57 19.01 -1.56
C MET A 1 -44.05 19.10 -1.47
N PRO A 2 -43.49 19.81 -0.48
CA PRO A 2 -42.04 19.79 -0.28
C PRO A 2 -41.63 18.42 0.28
N LEU A 3 -40.53 17.87 -0.22
CA LEU A 3 -39.94 16.60 0.21
C LEU A 3 -39.34 16.74 1.62
N VAL A 4 -40.17 16.81 2.66
CA VAL A 4 -39.75 16.94 4.07
C VAL A 4 -39.54 15.55 4.68
N ASN A 5 -38.66 14.71 4.11
CA ASN A 5 -38.04 13.57 4.82
C ASN A 5 -36.98 12.78 4.03
N GLY A 6 -36.43 13.33 2.94
CA GLY A 6 -35.27 12.71 2.31
C GLY A 6 -34.04 12.98 3.16
N ARG A 7 -33.58 12.00 3.97
CA ARG A 7 -32.20 12.04 4.48
C ARG A 7 -31.32 12.20 3.25
N TYR A 8 -30.57 13.31 3.15
CA TYR A 8 -29.55 13.50 2.13
C TYR A 8 -28.77 12.19 1.98
N GLY A 9 -28.56 11.75 0.74
CA GLY A 9 -27.97 10.44 0.44
C GLY A 9 -26.76 10.19 1.34
N PRO A 10 -26.68 9.03 2.01
CA PRO A 10 -25.63 8.78 2.98
C PRO A 10 -24.29 9.06 2.31
N LYS A 11 -23.44 9.85 2.98
CA LYS A 11 -22.02 9.92 2.67
C LYS A 11 -21.53 8.50 2.39
N ASN A 12 -20.62 8.31 1.43
CA ASN A 12 -20.14 7.00 0.97
C ASN A 12 -20.14 5.98 2.13
N PRO A 13 -20.94 4.90 2.08
CA PRO A 13 -21.13 4.00 3.21
C PRO A 13 -19.80 3.41 3.71
N ALA A 14 -18.81 3.22 2.82
CA ALA A 14 -17.46 2.81 3.20
C ALA A 14 -16.76 3.87 4.08
N TRP A 15 -16.94 5.16 3.78
CA TRP A 15 -16.41 6.26 4.57
C TRP A 15 -17.09 6.37 5.94
N LEU A 16 -18.39 6.10 6.03
CA LEU A 16 -19.11 6.05 7.31
C LEU A 16 -18.64 4.88 8.19
N ILE A 17 -18.51 3.68 7.61
CA ILE A 17 -18.00 2.48 8.29
C ILE A 17 -16.54 2.68 8.76
N ALA A 18 -15.76 3.48 8.04
CA ALA A 18 -14.40 3.85 8.44
C ALA A 18 -14.34 4.85 9.61
N GLY A 19 -15.49 5.27 10.16
CA GLY A 19 -15.54 6.20 11.29
C GLY A 19 -15.36 7.66 10.89
N GLN A 20 -15.61 8.01 9.62
CA GLN A 20 -15.52 9.39 9.12
C GLN A 20 -14.13 10.01 9.35
N PRO A 21 -13.04 9.39 8.86
CA PRO A 21 -11.69 9.90 9.08
C PRO A 21 -11.56 11.34 8.57
N SER A 22 -10.88 12.17 9.36
CA SER A 22 -10.57 13.57 9.03
C SER A 22 -9.11 13.70 8.57
N GLY A 23 -8.82 14.73 7.77
CA GLY A 23 -7.50 14.90 7.14
C GLY A 23 -7.37 14.16 5.81
N MET A 24 -6.12 13.95 5.37
CA MET A 24 -5.84 13.19 4.16
C MET A 24 -6.06 11.70 4.41
N PHE A 25 -6.81 11.05 3.51
CA PHE A 25 -7.05 9.62 3.54
C PHE A 25 -7.18 9.10 2.11
N ARG A 26 -6.25 8.23 1.71
CA ARG A 26 -6.26 7.57 0.39
C ARG A 26 -6.06 6.07 0.58
N GLU A 27 -6.85 5.28 -0.12
CA GLU A 27 -6.71 3.83 -0.16
C GLU A 27 -6.71 3.34 -1.59
N ASN A 28 -5.99 2.24 -1.86
CA ASN A 28 -5.99 1.61 -3.18
C ASN A 28 -7.14 0.60 -3.37
N LEU A 29 -7.61 0.02 -2.27
CA LEU A 29 -8.67 -0.97 -2.23
C LEU A 29 -9.68 -0.61 -1.16
N ALA A 30 -10.95 -0.58 -1.55
CA ALA A 30 -12.06 -0.47 -0.62
C ALA A 30 -12.04 -1.66 0.33
N ARG A 31 -12.34 -1.42 1.62
CA ARG A 31 -12.28 -2.48 2.65
C ARG A 31 -13.11 -3.73 2.30
N HIS A 32 -14.25 -3.59 1.64
CA HIS A 32 -15.11 -4.71 1.25
C HIS A 32 -14.58 -5.55 0.08
N ASN A 33 -13.57 -5.05 -0.65
CA ASN A 33 -12.88 -5.78 -1.72
C ASN A 33 -11.62 -6.51 -1.23
N VAL A 34 -11.36 -6.47 0.08
CA VAL A 34 -10.32 -7.29 0.72
C VAL A 34 -10.90 -8.65 1.01
N LEU A 35 -10.49 -9.65 0.23
CA LEU A 35 -11.11 -10.98 0.22
C LEU A 35 -10.13 -12.10 0.57
N ASN A 36 -8.82 -11.80 0.67
CA ASN A 36 -7.77 -12.80 0.79
C ASN A 36 -6.62 -12.36 1.70
N ASP A 37 -5.94 -13.35 2.26
CA ASP A 37 -4.61 -13.22 2.86
C ASP A 37 -3.57 -13.79 1.89
N GLY A 38 -2.65 -12.96 1.40
CA GLY A 38 -1.65 -13.34 0.41
C GLY A 38 -0.25 -13.47 1.00
N GLY A 39 0.34 -14.66 0.90
CA GLY A 39 1.76 -14.91 1.20
C GLY A 39 2.67 -14.46 0.05
N VAL A 40 2.57 -13.19 -0.35
CA VAL A 40 3.22 -12.66 -1.57
C VAL A 40 4.54 -11.96 -1.33
N LEU A 41 4.87 -11.68 -0.07
CA LEU A 41 6.17 -11.17 0.28
C LEU A 41 7.23 -12.25 0.10
N THR A 42 8.43 -11.84 -0.26
CA THR A 42 9.63 -12.68 -0.23
C THR A 42 10.68 -11.94 0.59
N THR A 43 11.44 -12.66 1.39
CA THR A 43 12.46 -12.04 2.25
C THR A 43 13.42 -11.19 1.40
N GLN A 44 13.68 -9.95 1.82
CA GLN A 44 14.60 -9.02 1.15
C GLN A 44 14.19 -8.59 -0.27
N ILE A 45 12.92 -8.73 -0.62
CA ILE A 45 12.32 -8.22 -1.87
C ILE A 45 11.13 -7.35 -1.48
N MET A 46 10.98 -6.17 -2.11
CA MET A 46 9.83 -5.31 -1.85
C MET A 46 8.66 -5.67 -2.75
N LEU A 47 7.45 -5.51 -2.22
CA LEU A 47 6.20 -5.53 -2.97
C LEU A 47 5.67 -4.10 -3.01
N ALA A 48 5.44 -3.57 -4.20
CA ALA A 48 4.91 -2.24 -4.46
C ALA A 48 3.50 -2.33 -5.04
N THR A 49 2.55 -1.61 -4.43
CA THR A 49 1.15 -1.56 -4.86
C THR A 49 0.77 -0.14 -5.28
N ALA A 50 -0.02 -0.04 -6.35
CA ALA A 50 -0.52 1.21 -6.88
C ALA A 50 -1.43 1.89 -5.86
N LEU A 51 -1.27 3.20 -5.70
CA LEU A 51 -2.01 4.06 -4.79
C LEU A 51 -2.35 5.37 -5.51
N PRO A 52 -3.64 5.64 -5.78
CA PRO A 52 -4.04 6.91 -6.37
C PRO A 52 -3.87 8.06 -5.37
N LEU A 53 -3.08 9.06 -5.73
CA LEU A 53 -2.87 10.28 -4.94
C LEU A 53 -3.14 11.52 -5.80
N TYR A 54 -3.57 12.60 -5.16
CA TYR A 54 -3.94 13.84 -5.84
C TYR A 54 -2.98 14.96 -5.48
N ALA A 55 -2.78 15.90 -6.41
CA ALA A 55 -1.97 17.08 -6.16
C ALA A 55 -2.49 17.83 -4.91
N GLY A 56 -1.58 18.18 -4.00
CA GLY A 56 -1.87 18.79 -2.70
C GLY A 56 -2.04 17.81 -1.55
N ASP A 57 -2.20 16.50 -1.81
CA ASP A 57 -2.17 15.49 -0.74
C ASP A 57 -0.79 15.54 -0.04
N THR A 58 -0.75 15.52 1.29
CA THR A 58 0.49 15.41 2.05
C THR A 58 0.48 14.08 2.78
N VAL A 59 1.32 13.16 2.32
CA VAL A 59 1.45 11.82 2.89
C VAL A 59 2.43 11.88 4.06
N THR A 60 1.95 11.54 5.24
CA THR A 60 2.70 11.48 6.50
C THR A 60 2.94 10.06 6.96
N SER A 61 2.04 9.13 6.62
CA SER A 61 2.15 7.74 7.03
C SER A 61 1.62 6.77 5.98
N LEU A 62 2.12 5.53 6.06
CA LEU A 62 1.61 4.41 5.28
C LEU A 62 1.15 3.31 6.22
N THR A 63 0.02 2.70 5.88
CA THR A 63 -0.59 1.61 6.65
C THR A 63 -0.76 0.38 5.78
N PHE A 64 -0.15 -0.72 6.21
CA PHE A 64 -0.38 -2.07 5.70
C PHE A 64 -0.91 -2.97 6.81
N ALA A 65 -1.66 -4.01 6.47
CA ALA A 65 -2.14 -4.99 7.44
C ALA A 65 -1.69 -6.39 7.08
N SER A 66 -1.20 -7.11 8.08
CA SER A 66 -0.91 -8.53 7.97
C SER A 66 -2.21 -9.34 7.98
N GLY A 67 -2.21 -10.43 7.21
CA GLY A 67 -3.23 -11.47 7.26
C GLY A 67 -2.91 -12.51 8.34
N GLY A 68 -3.36 -13.75 8.13
CA GLY A 68 -3.22 -14.84 9.08
C GLY A 68 -1.78 -15.29 9.41
N THR A 69 -0.75 -14.83 8.69
CA THR A 69 0.66 -15.19 8.94
C THR A 69 1.42 -13.99 9.49
N ALA A 70 2.06 -14.18 10.66
CA ALA A 70 2.92 -13.18 11.30
C ALA A 70 4.35 -13.19 10.72
N ALA A 71 5.08 -12.10 10.94
CA ALA A 71 6.52 -12.06 10.67
C ALA A 71 7.30 -12.86 11.72
N GLY A 72 7.99 -13.92 11.30
CA GLY A 72 8.91 -14.71 12.11
C GLY A 72 10.30 -14.08 12.17
N THR A 73 10.78 -13.73 13.37
CA THR A 73 12.11 -13.13 13.61
C THR A 73 12.51 -12.08 12.57
N PRO A 74 11.76 -10.97 12.43
CA PRO A 74 12.14 -9.90 11.51
C PRO A 74 13.50 -9.32 11.89
N THR A 75 14.25 -8.88 10.88
CA THR A 75 15.57 -8.24 11.05
C THR A 75 15.63 -6.86 10.39
N ASN A 76 14.86 -6.65 9.32
CA ASN A 76 14.63 -5.35 8.69
C ASN A 76 13.22 -5.32 8.09
N TRP A 77 12.47 -4.24 8.29
CA TRP A 77 11.24 -4.00 7.53
C TRP A 77 10.84 -2.53 7.57
N TRP A 78 10.24 -2.08 6.48
CA TRP A 78 9.87 -0.68 6.25
C TRP A 78 8.76 -0.57 5.22
N PHE A 79 8.15 0.61 5.17
CA PHE A 79 7.28 1.03 4.07
C PHE A 79 7.92 2.20 3.31
N ALA A 80 7.62 2.30 2.02
CA ALA A 80 8.14 3.37 1.17
C ALA A 80 7.06 3.89 0.21
N LEU A 81 7.18 5.14 -0.18
CA LEU A 81 6.36 5.80 -1.18
C LEU A 81 7.23 6.15 -2.39
N TYR A 82 6.77 5.78 -3.57
CA TYR A 82 7.42 6.03 -4.85
C TYR A 82 6.52 6.87 -5.76
N SER A 83 7.15 7.62 -6.67
CA SER A 83 6.52 8.52 -7.63
C SER A 83 5.66 7.80 -8.67
N ASP A 84 4.91 8.58 -9.44
CA ASP A 84 4.06 8.11 -10.54
C ASP A 84 4.77 8.09 -11.91
N ASP A 85 6.10 8.26 -11.90
CA ASP A 85 6.95 8.26 -13.08
C ASP A 85 6.94 6.90 -13.80
N THR A 86 7.46 6.85 -15.04
CA THR A 86 7.61 5.60 -15.81
C THR A 86 8.48 4.59 -15.07
N THR A 87 9.52 5.07 -14.39
CA THR A 87 10.32 4.29 -13.44
C THR A 87 10.15 4.95 -12.08
N PRO A 88 9.25 4.44 -11.21
CA PRO A 88 8.90 5.08 -9.94
C PRO A 88 10.15 5.34 -9.09
N ALA A 89 10.39 6.61 -8.74
CA ALA A 89 11.50 7.06 -7.91
C ALA A 89 11.08 7.18 -6.44
N LEU A 90 11.98 6.90 -5.52
CA LEU A 90 11.70 6.96 -4.08
C LEU A 90 11.42 8.40 -3.66
N LEU A 91 10.23 8.64 -3.09
CA LEU A 91 9.84 9.94 -2.54
C LEU A 91 10.05 10.01 -1.03
N GLY A 92 9.84 8.90 -0.34
CA GLY A 92 10.00 8.82 1.10
C GLY A 92 9.92 7.39 1.60
N GLN A 93 10.48 7.13 2.77
CA GLN A 93 10.40 5.85 3.45
C GLN A 93 10.18 6.05 4.95
N THR A 94 9.67 5.02 5.60
CA THR A 94 9.60 4.96 7.06
C THR A 94 10.98 4.65 7.65
N ALA A 95 11.14 4.83 8.96
CA ALA A 95 12.29 4.22 9.64
C ALA A 95 12.25 2.69 9.50
N ASP A 96 13.43 2.07 9.40
CA ASP A 96 13.54 0.61 9.52
C ASP A 96 13.14 0.19 10.94
N GLN A 97 12.24 -0.77 11.02
CA GLN A 97 11.70 -1.28 12.27
C GLN A 97 12.56 -2.38 12.88
N LEU A 98 13.65 -2.78 12.20
CA LEU A 98 14.61 -3.77 12.67
C LEU A 98 13.90 -5.08 13.09
N THR A 99 13.98 -5.43 14.37
CA THR A 99 13.38 -6.62 14.98
C THR A 99 11.96 -6.39 15.50
N GLY A 100 11.34 -5.25 15.17
CA GLY A 100 9.98 -4.92 15.58
C GLY A 100 8.99 -6.00 15.15
N ALA A 101 8.16 -6.47 16.08
CA ALA A 101 7.23 -7.56 15.81
C ALA A 101 6.05 -7.10 14.93
N TRP A 102 5.73 -7.92 13.93
CA TRP A 102 4.50 -7.80 13.15
C TRP A 102 3.67 -9.08 13.29
N ALA A 103 2.75 -9.06 14.25
CA ALA A 103 1.83 -10.16 14.51
C ALA A 103 0.84 -10.38 13.34
N ALA A 104 0.20 -11.54 13.29
CA ALA A 104 -0.90 -11.81 12.36
C ALA A 104 -2.08 -10.86 12.62
N SER A 105 -2.92 -10.65 11.60
CA SER A 105 -4.16 -9.87 11.67
C SER A 105 -3.97 -8.47 12.26
N THR A 106 -2.84 -7.83 11.99
CA THR A 106 -2.43 -6.57 12.62
C THR A 106 -2.12 -5.52 11.56
N ALA A 107 -2.81 -4.38 11.65
CA ALA A 107 -2.43 -3.19 10.90
C ALA A 107 -1.20 -2.52 11.53
N LYS A 108 -0.23 -2.16 10.69
CA LYS A 108 0.93 -1.35 11.05
C LYS A 108 0.84 -0.05 10.29
N THR A 109 0.75 1.05 11.03
CA THR A 109 0.85 2.41 10.51
C THR A 109 2.22 2.95 10.89
N LEU A 110 3.01 3.31 9.89
CA LEU A 110 4.35 3.84 10.11
C LEU A 110 4.46 5.24 9.49
N ALA A 111 5.03 6.16 10.25
CA ALA A 111 5.32 7.50 9.77
C ALA A 111 6.49 7.45 8.77
N LEU A 112 6.35 8.21 7.67
CA LEU A 112 7.47 8.52 6.79
C LEU A 112 8.48 9.39 7.57
N ALA A 113 9.76 9.23 7.28
CA ALA A 113 10.82 10.03 7.90
C ALA A 113 10.63 11.54 7.69
N SER A 114 9.96 11.92 6.59
CA SER A 114 9.49 13.27 6.34
C SER A 114 8.18 13.22 5.56
N PRO A 115 7.23 14.14 5.82
CA PRO A 115 6.02 14.26 5.02
C PRO A 115 6.33 14.49 3.54
N VAL A 116 5.57 13.85 2.65
CA VAL A 116 5.70 13.98 1.20
C VAL A 116 4.48 14.69 0.64
N THR A 117 4.67 15.89 0.11
CA THR A 117 3.61 16.61 -0.61
C THR A 117 3.58 16.19 -2.07
N ILE A 118 2.41 15.75 -2.51
CA ILE A 118 2.15 15.29 -3.87
C ILE A 118 1.94 16.49 -4.79
N THR A 119 2.78 16.63 -5.80
CA THR A 119 2.78 17.79 -6.71
C THR A 119 1.90 17.56 -7.95
N ARG A 120 1.70 16.31 -8.35
CA ARG A 120 0.91 15.91 -9.52
C ARG A 120 -0.03 14.78 -9.18
N THR A 121 -1.29 14.90 -9.59
CA THR A 121 -2.27 13.80 -9.49
C THR A 121 -1.85 12.63 -10.36
N GLY A 122 -1.85 11.42 -9.81
CA GLY A 122 -1.38 10.23 -10.51
C GLY A 122 -1.48 8.95 -9.69
N VAL A 123 -0.93 7.88 -10.26
CA VAL A 123 -0.82 6.57 -9.61
C VAL A 123 0.59 6.42 -9.06
N TYR A 124 0.72 6.61 -7.75
CA TYR A 124 1.95 6.43 -7.00
C TYR A 124 2.07 4.98 -6.53
N TYR A 125 3.20 4.61 -5.95
CA TYR A 125 3.41 3.25 -5.45
C TYR A 125 3.79 3.25 -3.98
N ALA A 126 2.99 2.57 -3.16
CA ALA A 126 3.35 2.26 -1.79
C ALA A 126 4.00 0.87 -1.74
N ALA A 127 5.19 0.77 -1.17
CA ALA A 127 5.95 -0.46 -1.09
C ALA A 127 6.12 -0.92 0.35
N VAL A 128 6.25 -2.23 0.52
CA VAL A 128 6.57 -2.91 1.76
C VAL A 128 7.69 -3.91 1.51
N MET A 129 8.69 -3.92 2.39
CA MET A 129 9.75 -4.93 2.41
C MET A 129 9.84 -5.54 3.81
N VAL A 130 9.99 -6.86 3.87
CA VAL A 130 10.23 -7.57 5.12
C VAL A 130 11.37 -8.55 4.91
N LYS A 131 12.38 -8.49 5.79
CA LYS A 131 13.42 -9.51 5.96
C LYS A 131 13.17 -10.25 7.26
N ALA A 132 12.74 -11.50 7.13
CA ALA A 132 12.30 -12.35 8.23
C ALA A 132 12.55 -13.82 7.87
N THR A 133 12.53 -14.72 8.85
CA THR A 133 12.54 -16.18 8.60
C THR A 133 11.21 -16.62 8.00
N THR A 134 10.11 -16.04 8.49
CA THR A 134 8.77 -16.13 7.91
C THR A 134 8.29 -14.72 7.62
N VAL A 135 7.98 -14.39 6.38
CA VAL A 135 7.40 -13.10 6.03
C VAL A 135 5.89 -13.10 6.33
N PRO A 136 5.29 -11.97 6.74
CA PRO A 136 3.87 -11.92 7.02
C PRO A 136 3.07 -12.06 5.72
N SER A 137 1.89 -12.67 5.81
CA SER A 137 0.91 -12.53 4.72
C SER A 137 0.29 -11.14 4.79
N LEU A 138 -0.16 -10.60 3.67
CA LEU A 138 -0.84 -9.30 3.62
C LEU A 138 -2.31 -9.49 3.32
N VAL A 139 -3.17 -8.67 3.91
CA VAL A 139 -4.59 -8.62 3.52
C VAL A 139 -4.74 -7.88 2.19
N GLY A 140 -5.56 -8.40 1.29
CA GLY A 140 -5.75 -7.81 -0.03
C GLY A 140 -6.72 -8.58 -0.91
N LEU A 141 -6.49 -8.47 -2.21
CA LEU A 141 -7.27 -9.13 -3.25
C LEU A 141 -6.35 -9.98 -4.12
N ALA A 142 -6.61 -11.29 -4.20
CA ALA A 142 -6.05 -12.13 -5.24
C ALA A 142 -6.85 -11.95 -6.54
N THR A 143 -6.17 -11.73 -7.65
CA THR A 143 -6.80 -11.50 -8.96
C THR A 143 -5.97 -12.11 -10.09
N LEU A 144 -6.42 -11.95 -11.34
CA LEU A 144 -5.71 -12.44 -12.52
C LEU A 144 -4.54 -11.50 -12.87
N THR A 145 -3.39 -12.05 -13.25
CA THR A 145 -2.22 -11.25 -13.67
C THR A 145 -2.56 -10.24 -14.76
N GLY A 146 -3.39 -10.63 -15.75
CA GLY A 146 -3.84 -9.73 -16.82
C GLY A 146 -4.67 -8.53 -16.33
N ALA A 147 -5.41 -8.69 -15.23
CA ALA A 147 -6.13 -7.58 -14.61
C ALA A 147 -5.20 -6.64 -13.84
N VAL A 148 -4.06 -7.15 -13.33
CA VAL A 148 -3.04 -6.34 -12.66
C VAL A 148 -2.21 -5.55 -13.65
N THR A 149 -1.85 -6.13 -14.80
CA THR A 149 -0.99 -5.46 -15.80
C THR A 149 -1.65 -4.30 -16.52
N GLY A 150 -2.99 -4.25 -16.51
CA GLY A 150 -3.76 -3.33 -17.33
C GLY A 150 -4.33 -4.00 -18.57
N ILE A 151 -5.45 -3.49 -19.05
CA ILE A 151 -6.18 -3.99 -20.23
C ILE A 151 -5.90 -3.08 -21.44
N THR A 152 -5.70 -1.79 -21.19
CA THR A 152 -5.51 -0.77 -22.22
C THR A 152 -4.12 -0.17 -22.17
N THR A 153 -3.71 0.46 -23.28
CA THR A 153 -2.41 1.14 -23.35
C THR A 153 -2.39 2.32 -22.39
N GLY A 154 -1.39 2.36 -21.51
CA GLY A 154 -1.23 3.42 -20.52
C GLY A 154 -1.75 3.04 -19.12
N ASP A 155 -2.44 1.91 -18.99
CA ASP A 155 -2.81 1.38 -17.67
C ASP A 155 -1.56 1.12 -16.83
N LYS A 156 -1.61 1.56 -15.56
CA LYS A 156 -0.54 1.35 -14.61
C LYS A 156 -0.70 -0.03 -13.96
N THR A 157 0.40 -0.76 -13.85
CA THR A 157 0.40 -2.06 -13.17
C THR A 157 0.03 -1.88 -11.70
N LEU A 158 -0.95 -2.64 -11.21
CA LEU A 158 -1.49 -2.45 -9.86
C LEU A 158 -0.57 -2.97 -8.75
N THR A 159 0.21 -4.02 -9.00
CA THR A 159 1.16 -4.54 -8.01
C THR A 159 2.34 -5.22 -8.66
N THR A 160 3.53 -4.94 -8.12
CA THR A 160 4.80 -5.49 -8.59
C THR A 160 5.72 -5.86 -7.43
N VAL A 161 6.64 -6.79 -7.67
CA VAL A 161 7.77 -7.08 -6.79
C VAL A 161 9.06 -6.58 -7.44
N SER A 162 9.99 -6.08 -6.63
CA SER A 162 11.24 -5.51 -7.12
C SER A 162 12.36 -5.60 -6.07
N GLY A 163 13.60 -5.54 -6.55
CA GLY A 163 14.79 -5.58 -5.72
C GLY A 163 15.26 -6.99 -5.35
N SER A 164 16.43 -7.04 -4.72
CA SER A 164 17.08 -8.26 -4.24
C SER A 164 18.02 -7.87 -3.11
N ALA A 165 18.14 -8.73 -2.10
CA ALA A 165 19.00 -8.50 -0.93
C ALA A 165 18.79 -7.12 -0.26
N LEU A 166 17.55 -6.62 -0.25
CA LEU A 166 17.20 -5.37 0.38
C LEU A 166 17.40 -5.43 1.91
N THR A 167 17.86 -4.31 2.46
CA THR A 167 18.11 -4.14 3.91
C THR A 167 17.34 -2.91 4.41
N GLY A 168 17.90 -2.11 5.31
CA GLY A 168 17.20 -0.99 5.96
C GLY A 168 16.92 0.23 5.07
N THR A 169 17.28 0.21 3.78
CA THR A 169 17.03 1.32 2.85
C THR A 169 16.31 0.83 1.61
N ALA A 170 15.22 1.51 1.26
CA ALA A 170 14.48 1.26 0.04
C ALA A 170 15.33 1.63 -1.20
N PRO A 171 15.24 0.87 -2.30
CA PRO A 171 15.87 1.23 -3.57
C PRO A 171 15.50 2.65 -4.01
N ALA A 172 16.43 3.35 -4.69
CA ALA A 172 16.15 4.67 -5.24
C ALA A 172 15.03 4.66 -6.29
N THR A 173 14.83 3.52 -6.96
CA THR A 173 13.79 3.34 -7.98
C THR A 173 13.23 1.92 -7.96
N ILE A 174 11.99 1.74 -8.41
CA ILE A 174 11.43 0.43 -8.76
C ILE A 174 11.93 0.02 -10.15
N ALA A 175 13.10 -0.61 -10.20
CA ALA A 175 13.72 -1.07 -11.44
C ALA A 175 13.50 -2.57 -11.69
N SER A 176 13.25 -2.95 -12.94
CA SER A 176 12.99 -4.33 -13.36
C SER A 176 11.89 -5.05 -12.56
N PRO A 177 10.71 -4.43 -12.35
CA PRO A 177 9.65 -5.05 -11.58
C PRO A 177 9.08 -6.30 -12.26
N SER A 178 8.69 -7.28 -11.45
CA SER A 178 7.86 -8.41 -11.89
C SER A 178 6.44 -8.25 -11.35
N VAL A 179 5.44 -8.60 -12.14
CA VAL A 179 4.02 -8.44 -11.75
C VAL A 179 3.65 -9.45 -10.66
N SER A 180 2.86 -9.01 -9.68
CA SER A 180 2.24 -9.89 -8.69
C SER A 180 0.72 -9.93 -8.90
N ALA A 181 0.14 -11.13 -8.90
CA ALA A 181 -1.30 -11.35 -9.05
C ALA A 181 -2.12 -11.00 -7.77
N PHE A 182 -1.46 -10.47 -6.75
CA PHE A 182 -2.08 -10.09 -5.48
C PHE A 182 -1.91 -8.61 -5.22
N VAL A 183 -3.01 -7.90 -4.96
CA VAL A 183 -3.01 -6.48 -4.63
C VAL A 183 -3.22 -6.32 -3.11
N PRO A 184 -2.19 -5.99 -2.32
CA PRO A 184 -2.36 -5.72 -0.90
C PRO A 184 -3.11 -4.40 -0.70
N ARG A 185 -3.93 -4.32 0.35
CA ARG A 185 -4.57 -3.05 0.72
C ARG A 185 -3.56 -2.15 1.43
N VAL A 186 -3.46 -0.91 0.96
CA VAL A 186 -2.67 0.15 1.59
C VAL A 186 -3.55 1.36 1.84
N VAL A 187 -3.26 2.06 2.94
CA VAL A 187 -3.86 3.35 3.28
C VAL A 187 -2.74 4.36 3.53
N ALA A 188 -2.86 5.53 2.93
CA ALA A 188 -2.02 6.69 3.19
C ALA A 188 -2.82 7.78 3.92
N THR A 189 -2.15 8.42 4.88
CA THR A 189 -2.65 9.58 5.65
C THR A 189 -1.58 10.63 5.78
#